data_AF-A0AAW0QNH4-F1
#
_entry.id   AF-A0AAW0QNH4-F1
#
_cell.length_a   1.000
_cell.length_b   1.000
_cell.length_c   1.000
_cell.angle_alpha   90.00
_cell.angle_beta   90.00
_cell.angle_gamma   90.00
#
_symmetry.space_group_name_H-M   'P 1'
#
loop_
_entity.id
_entity.type
_entity.pdbx_description
1 polymer ?
#
loop_
_entity_poly.entity_id
_entity_poly.type
_entity_poly.pdbx_seq_one_letter_code
_entity_poly.pdbx_strand_id
1 'polypeptide(L)'
;MADQQTSSLSPADRARREARKPVPKMPPAYLPTASGSPLAVDAELYRKIQQAPRVLDQEFLLPIRSGRAWKVTAGAVVRISTPEGAQVGDLNIWNAHNPRERFWASRTRQLHASHVSTHDRLWSCLPYMRPLATIIHDSLAWYGVDEHGGRVHDLLGTRCDPYINAVLSGTESSGYDYHCHSNLTRAVMEFGLRESDVHDVINIFQVTGLDEQGRYFMNPCPAEKVDSIEFLAEQDLLMALSTCPGGDLSLWGFGADSEREMVKCCRPLKVEVFRLEDESLLGQNGWKAPEVAPYKGAHGMRVPRGESQSQ
;
A
#
# COMPACT_ATOMS: atom_id res chain seq x y z
N MET A 1 19.75 -28.37 -7.91
CA MET A 1 19.31 -28.95 -9.19
C MET A 1 18.59 -27.86 -9.95
N ALA A 2 19.33 -27.14 -10.79
CA ALA A 2 18.77 -26.11 -11.66
C ALA A 2 18.75 -26.72 -13.07
N ASP A 3 17.58 -27.12 -13.55
CA ASP A 3 17.30 -27.09 -14.98
C ASP A 3 15.81 -27.29 -15.30
N GLN A 4 15.39 -26.61 -16.37
CA GLN A 4 14.22 -26.91 -17.22
C GLN A 4 12.80 -26.59 -16.72
N GLN A 5 12.40 -25.35 -16.97
CA GLN A 5 11.13 -25.11 -17.67
C GLN A 5 11.20 -23.86 -18.56
N THR A 6 12.22 -23.78 -19.41
CA THR A 6 12.06 -23.02 -20.65
C THR A 6 11.09 -23.82 -21.52
N SER A 7 9.82 -23.40 -21.54
CA SER A 7 8.86 -23.86 -22.55
C SER A 7 9.48 -23.61 -23.92
N SER A 8 10.10 -24.64 -24.51
CA SER A 8 10.70 -24.55 -25.83
C SER A 8 9.56 -24.43 -26.83
N LEU A 9 9.30 -23.19 -27.28
CA LEU A 9 8.28 -22.91 -28.28
C LEU A 9 8.42 -23.87 -29.45
N SER A 10 7.31 -24.43 -29.92
CA SER A 10 7.29 -25.24 -31.13
C SER A 10 7.87 -24.44 -32.31
N PRO A 11 8.41 -25.09 -33.35
CA PRO A 11 8.91 -24.38 -34.53
C PRO A 11 7.87 -23.42 -35.14
N ALA A 12 6.59 -23.82 -35.14
CA ALA A 12 5.49 -22.98 -35.63
C ALA A 12 5.25 -21.76 -34.72
N ASP A 13 5.27 -21.92 -33.40
CA ASP A 13 5.10 -20.80 -32.46
C ASP A 13 6.28 -19.83 -32.49
N ARG A 14 7.50 -20.36 -32.67
CA ARG A 14 8.71 -19.55 -32.89
C ARG A 14 8.57 -18.70 -34.14
N ALA A 15 8.21 -19.32 -35.27
CA ALA A 15 7.99 -18.60 -36.53
C ALA A 15 6.89 -17.53 -36.38
N ARG A 16 5.79 -17.84 -35.68
CA ARG A 16 4.73 -16.88 -35.38
C ARG A 16 5.21 -15.72 -34.51
N ARG A 17 6.08 -15.98 -33.51
CA ARG A 17 6.65 -14.94 -32.64
C ARG A 17 7.61 -14.03 -33.41
N GLU A 18 8.47 -14.61 -34.23
CA GLU A 18 9.45 -13.89 -35.07
C GLU A 18 8.76 -13.07 -36.17
N ALA A 19 7.62 -13.54 -36.70
CA ALA A 19 6.82 -12.81 -37.68
C ALA A 19 6.06 -11.60 -37.09
N ARG A 20 6.04 -11.42 -35.76
CA ARG A 20 5.43 -10.22 -35.17
C ARG A 20 6.23 -8.99 -35.58
N LYS A 21 5.53 -7.98 -36.10
CA LYS A 21 6.12 -6.67 -36.35
C LYS A 21 6.82 -6.15 -35.08
N PRO A 22 8.03 -5.57 -35.17
CA PRO A 22 8.71 -5.00 -34.02
C PRO A 22 7.78 -4.03 -33.29
N VAL A 23 7.57 -4.26 -32.00
CA VAL A 23 6.84 -3.34 -31.15
C VAL A 23 7.85 -2.33 -30.61
N PRO A 24 7.67 -1.01 -30.84
CA PRO A 24 8.57 -0.01 -30.28
C PRO A 24 8.50 -0.04 -28.74
N LYS A 25 9.54 0.46 -28.07
CA LYS A 25 9.52 0.61 -26.62
C LYS A 25 8.38 1.54 -26.22
N MET A 26 7.36 0.99 -25.56
CA MET A 26 6.17 1.74 -25.16
C MET A 26 6.45 2.51 -23.85
N PRO A 27 6.02 3.77 -23.73
CA PRO A 27 6.03 4.47 -22.45
C PRO A 27 4.98 3.88 -21.48
N PRO A 28 5.08 4.15 -20.17
CA PRO A 28 4.02 3.87 -19.22
C PRO A 28 2.69 4.49 -19.64
N ALA A 29 1.58 3.79 -19.37
CA ALA A 29 0.24 4.26 -19.72
C ALA A 29 -0.24 5.45 -18.87
N TYR A 30 0.31 5.59 -17.66
CA TYR A 30 0.03 6.66 -16.72
C TYR A 30 1.35 7.30 -16.30
N LEU A 31 1.40 8.63 -16.33
CA LEU A 31 2.60 9.40 -16.02
C LEU A 31 2.25 10.42 -14.93
N PRO A 32 2.44 10.08 -13.63
CA PRO A 32 2.11 10.98 -12.54
C PRO A 32 3.02 12.20 -12.45
N THR A 33 4.20 12.16 -13.08
CA THR A 33 5.17 13.26 -13.12
C THR A 33 5.07 14.13 -14.38
N ALA A 34 4.18 13.81 -15.32
CA ALA A 34 3.99 14.63 -16.51
C ALA A 34 3.33 15.97 -16.13
N SER A 35 3.79 17.07 -16.74
CA SER A 35 3.23 18.41 -16.51
C SER A 35 1.73 18.42 -16.80
N GLY A 36 0.93 18.90 -15.84
CA GLY A 36 -0.53 18.94 -15.94
C GLY A 36 -1.24 17.59 -15.71
N SER A 37 -0.51 16.55 -15.30
CA SER A 37 -1.12 15.26 -14.94
C SER A 37 -2.05 15.42 -13.74
N PRO A 38 -3.31 14.94 -13.79
CA PRO A 38 -4.21 14.97 -12.63
C PRO A 38 -3.77 14.02 -11.51
N LEU A 39 -2.74 13.20 -11.77
CA LEU A 39 -2.14 12.28 -10.81
C LEU A 39 -1.00 12.95 -10.02
N ALA A 40 -0.43 14.04 -10.55
CA ALA A 40 0.61 14.82 -9.89
C ALA A 40 0.04 15.57 -8.69
N VAL A 41 0.87 15.74 -7.67
CA VAL A 41 0.64 16.74 -6.61
C VAL A 41 1.34 18.05 -6.96
N ASP A 42 0.88 19.15 -6.36
CA ASP A 42 1.67 20.38 -6.30
C ASP A 42 2.86 20.15 -5.36
N ALA A 43 4.02 19.79 -5.92
CA ALA A 43 5.20 19.45 -5.13
C ALA A 43 5.66 20.59 -4.22
N GLU A 44 5.43 21.86 -4.60
CA GLU A 44 5.79 23.00 -3.75
C GLU A 44 4.88 23.08 -2.52
N LEU A 45 3.56 22.94 -2.72
CA LEU A 45 2.59 22.90 -1.64
C LEU A 45 2.84 21.72 -0.69
N TYR A 46 3.02 20.51 -1.21
CA TYR A 46 3.22 19.32 -0.37
C TYR A 46 4.55 19.39 0.41
N ARG A 47 5.60 20.00 -0.17
CA ARG A 47 6.81 20.33 0.58
C ARG A 47 6.57 21.36 1.68
N LYS A 48 5.76 22.41 1.44
CA LYS A 48 5.39 23.38 2.48
C LYS A 48 4.65 22.69 3.63
N ILE A 49 3.72 21.80 3.33
CA ILE A 49 2.99 20.99 4.33
C ILE A 49 3.98 20.12 5.12
N GLN A 50 4.91 19.46 4.43
CA GLN A 50 5.93 18.62 5.06
C GLN A 50 6.83 19.42 6.02
N GLN A 51 7.14 20.68 5.73
CA GLN A 51 8.04 21.52 6.54
C GLN A 51 7.30 22.37 7.59
N ALA A 52 5.98 22.42 7.54
CA ALA A 52 5.18 23.26 8.42
C ALA A 52 5.30 22.82 9.90
N PRO A 53 5.25 23.76 10.86
CA PRO A 53 5.13 23.44 12.28
C PRO A 53 3.87 22.62 12.55
N ARG A 54 3.98 21.65 13.46
CA ARG A 54 2.91 20.68 13.74
C ARG A 54 2.74 20.48 15.24
N VAL A 55 1.52 20.17 15.64
CA VAL A 55 1.17 19.78 17.01
C VAL A 55 0.85 18.29 17.01
N LEU A 56 1.46 17.55 17.93
CA LEU A 56 1.18 16.12 18.12
C LEU A 56 -0.22 15.96 18.75
N ASP A 57 -1.10 15.24 18.07
CA ASP A 57 -2.46 14.96 18.54
C ASP A 57 -2.59 13.56 19.14
N GLN A 58 -1.94 12.56 18.51
CA GLN A 58 -1.98 11.18 18.97
C GLN A 58 -0.63 10.51 18.72
N GLU A 59 -0.19 9.69 19.67
CA GLU A 59 1.00 8.86 19.55
C GLU A 59 0.74 7.49 20.15
N PHE A 60 1.30 6.45 19.53
CA PHE A 60 1.41 5.14 20.16
C PHE A 60 2.52 4.29 19.56
N LEU A 61 3.00 3.36 20.39
CA LEU A 61 3.82 2.26 19.96
C LEU A 61 2.92 1.06 19.63
N LEU A 62 3.09 0.47 18.46
CA LEU A 62 2.42 -0.75 18.04
C LEU A 62 3.33 -1.96 18.37
N PRO A 63 2.96 -2.83 19.32
CA PRO A 63 3.77 -3.99 19.69
C PRO A 63 4.04 -4.92 18.50
N ILE A 64 5.06 -5.76 18.60
CA ILE A 64 5.34 -6.80 17.60
C ILE A 64 4.13 -7.70 17.38
N ARG A 65 3.94 -8.19 16.15
CA ARG A 65 2.90 -9.17 15.81
C ARG A 65 1.50 -8.75 16.23
N SER A 66 1.18 -7.46 16.11
CA SER A 66 -0.09 -6.90 16.55
C SER A 66 -0.64 -5.89 15.55
N GLY A 67 -1.93 -5.56 15.69
CA GLY A 67 -2.59 -4.56 14.85
C GLY A 67 -3.33 -3.53 15.70
N ARG A 68 -3.37 -2.29 15.21
CA ARG A 68 -4.17 -1.21 15.81
C ARG A 68 -4.77 -0.35 14.71
N ALA A 69 -6.02 0.06 14.90
CA ALA A 69 -6.69 1.02 14.04
C ALA A 69 -6.88 2.36 14.77
N TRP A 70 -6.93 3.44 14.00
CA TRP A 70 -7.10 4.80 14.53
C TRP A 70 -7.72 5.72 13.47
N LYS A 71 -8.37 6.79 13.93
CA LYS A 71 -8.94 7.83 13.06
C LYS A 71 -7.95 8.95 12.86
N VAL A 72 -7.98 9.55 11.66
CA VAL A 72 -7.15 10.68 11.26
C VAL A 72 -8.05 11.68 10.55
N THR A 73 -7.93 12.97 10.88
CA THR A 73 -8.69 14.03 10.22
C THR A 73 -8.03 14.44 8.90
N ALA A 74 -8.84 14.92 7.95
CA ALA A 74 -8.34 15.48 6.69
C ALA A 74 -7.36 16.63 6.97
N GLY A 75 -6.24 16.64 6.25
CA GLY A 75 -5.17 17.62 6.42
C GLY A 75 -4.16 17.28 7.53
N ALA A 76 -4.42 16.28 8.37
CA ALA A 76 -3.46 15.81 9.34
C ALA A 76 -2.31 15.04 8.68
N VAL A 77 -1.15 15.06 9.34
CA VAL A 77 0.03 14.28 8.94
C VAL A 77 0.18 13.06 9.83
N VAL A 78 0.35 11.90 9.24
CA VAL A 78 0.62 10.64 9.93
C VAL A 78 2.05 10.25 9.66
N ARG A 79 2.86 10.07 10.70
CA ARG A 79 4.20 9.48 10.61
C ARG A 79 4.16 8.06 11.14
N ILE A 80 4.75 7.14 10.40
CA ILE A 80 5.02 5.78 10.86
C ILE A 80 6.54 5.60 10.85
N SER A 81 7.13 5.14 11.96
CA SER A 81 8.58 5.01 12.11
C SER A 81 9.02 3.71 12.79
N THR A 82 10.31 3.41 12.64
CA THR A 82 11.01 2.23 13.19
C THR A 82 11.84 2.59 14.43
N PRO A 83 11.24 2.77 15.63
CA PRO A 83 11.95 3.28 16.80
C PRO A 83 13.12 2.38 17.26
N GLU A 84 13.01 1.07 17.04
CA GLU A 84 13.99 0.08 17.51
C GLU A 84 14.81 -0.54 16.36
N GLY A 85 14.55 -0.15 15.11
CA GLY A 85 15.19 -0.65 13.90
C GLY A 85 14.21 -1.35 12.96
N ALA A 86 14.74 -2.02 11.94
CA ALA A 86 13.97 -2.63 10.86
C ALA A 86 12.73 -3.43 11.31
N GLN A 87 11.58 -3.07 10.77
CA GLN A 87 10.32 -3.79 10.91
C GLN A 87 9.41 -3.42 9.74
N VAL A 88 8.85 -4.42 9.06
CA VAL A 88 7.84 -4.22 8.01
C VAL A 88 6.46 -3.97 8.62
N GLY A 89 5.69 -3.07 8.01
CA GLY A 89 4.31 -2.80 8.40
C GLY A 89 3.32 -3.03 7.25
N ASP A 90 2.17 -3.61 7.58
CA ASP A 90 1.05 -3.79 6.65
C ASP A 90 -0.03 -2.77 6.98
N LEU A 91 -0.27 -1.82 6.08
CA LEU A 91 -1.21 -0.71 6.31
C LEU A 91 -2.46 -0.83 5.42
N ASN A 92 -3.63 -0.70 6.03
CA ASN A 92 -4.91 -0.50 5.38
C ASN A 92 -5.46 0.90 5.68
N ILE A 93 -6.22 1.44 4.72
CA ILE A 93 -6.78 2.80 4.79
C ILE A 93 -8.21 2.78 4.27
N TRP A 94 -9.13 3.32 5.04
CA TRP A 94 -10.53 3.52 4.69
C TRP A 94 -10.88 5.01 4.83
N ASN A 95 -11.91 5.46 4.11
CA ASN A 95 -12.59 6.69 4.49
C ASN A 95 -13.28 6.48 5.86
N ALA A 96 -13.06 7.39 6.82
CA ALA A 96 -13.55 7.27 8.19
C ALA A 96 -15.08 7.21 8.31
N HIS A 97 -15.79 7.78 7.34
CA HIS A 97 -17.24 7.90 7.31
C HIS A 97 -17.91 6.89 6.37
N ASN A 98 -17.12 6.15 5.58
CA ASN A 98 -17.61 5.16 4.63
C ASN A 98 -16.56 4.06 4.36
N PRO A 99 -16.54 2.96 5.13
CA PRO A 99 -15.55 1.90 4.95
C PRO A 99 -15.69 1.10 3.64
N ARG A 100 -16.75 1.35 2.85
CA ARG A 100 -16.79 0.84 1.47
C ARG A 100 -15.76 1.54 0.58
N GLU A 101 -15.42 2.79 0.88
CA GLU A 101 -14.31 3.50 0.26
C GLU A 101 -13.01 3.15 1.00
N ARG A 102 -12.14 2.39 0.33
CA ARG A 102 -10.89 1.89 0.91
C ARG A 102 -9.77 1.86 -0.11
N PHE A 103 -8.54 1.75 0.37
CA PHE A 103 -7.35 1.74 -0.47
C PHE A 103 -7.39 0.62 -1.52
N TRP A 104 -6.87 0.94 -2.70
CA TRP A 104 -6.83 0.03 -3.84
C TRP A 104 -5.40 -0.10 -4.37
N ALA A 105 -4.66 -1.08 -3.83
CA ALA A 105 -3.26 -1.35 -4.16
C ALA A 105 -3.02 -1.50 -5.67
N SER A 106 -3.79 -2.36 -6.35
CA SER A 106 -3.59 -2.60 -7.79
C SER A 106 -3.80 -1.35 -8.66
N ARG A 107 -4.73 -0.45 -8.30
CA ARG A 107 -4.95 0.79 -9.06
C ARG A 107 -3.85 1.79 -8.77
N THR A 108 -3.46 1.93 -7.51
CA THR A 108 -2.31 2.76 -7.10
C THR A 108 -1.06 2.32 -7.84
N ARG A 109 -0.80 1.00 -7.92
CA ARG A 109 0.29 0.42 -8.69
C ARG A 109 0.24 0.74 -10.18
N GLN A 110 -0.95 0.71 -10.77
CA GLN A 110 -1.15 1.01 -12.18
C GLN A 110 -0.89 2.49 -12.50
N LEU A 111 -1.24 3.39 -11.57
CA LEU A 111 -1.09 4.84 -11.75
C LEU A 111 0.32 5.35 -11.48
N HIS A 112 1.03 4.71 -10.54
CA HIS A 112 2.38 5.11 -10.11
C HIS A 112 3.42 4.06 -10.50
N ALA A 113 3.68 3.08 -9.62
CA ALA A 113 4.63 2.00 -9.84
C ALA A 113 4.36 0.81 -8.89
N SER A 114 5.14 -0.27 -9.00
CA SER A 114 5.07 -1.42 -8.08
C SER A 114 5.31 -1.03 -6.62
N HIS A 115 6.01 0.08 -6.39
CA HIS A 115 6.37 0.61 -5.09
C HIS A 115 6.15 2.12 -5.10
N VAL A 116 5.84 2.70 -3.95
CA VAL A 116 5.46 4.11 -3.83
C VAL A 116 6.40 4.87 -2.91
N SER A 117 6.62 6.14 -3.20
CA SER A 117 7.45 7.02 -2.37
C SER A 117 6.86 8.43 -2.33
N THR A 118 7.66 9.40 -1.88
CA THR A 118 7.26 10.80 -1.74
C THR A 118 6.56 11.32 -3.00
N HIS A 119 5.43 12.00 -2.79
CA HIS A 119 4.48 12.54 -3.77
C HIS A 119 3.54 11.53 -4.45
N ASP A 120 3.72 10.22 -4.22
CA ASP A 120 2.74 9.25 -4.68
C ASP A 120 1.47 9.29 -3.81
N ARG A 121 0.34 9.14 -4.48
CA ARG A 121 -1.01 9.15 -3.87
C ARG A 121 -1.53 7.74 -3.71
N LEU A 122 -2.11 7.43 -2.55
CA LEU A 122 -2.80 6.18 -2.28
C LEU A 122 -4.29 6.32 -2.64
N TRP A 123 -4.74 5.59 -3.67
CA TRP A 123 -6.05 5.80 -4.28
C TRP A 123 -7.13 4.87 -3.71
N SER A 124 -8.36 5.38 -3.59
CA SER A 124 -9.51 4.59 -3.18
C SER A 124 -10.09 3.73 -4.31
N CYS A 125 -10.82 2.67 -3.93
CA CYS A 125 -11.48 1.75 -4.84
C CYS A 125 -12.66 2.39 -5.60
N LEU A 126 -13.22 1.65 -6.56
CA LEU A 126 -14.47 2.05 -7.23
C LEU A 126 -15.65 1.94 -6.25
N PRO A 127 -16.70 2.79 -6.41
CA PRO A 127 -16.87 3.84 -7.42
C PRO A 127 -16.27 5.20 -7.03
N TYR A 128 -15.38 5.26 -6.04
CA TYR A 128 -14.89 6.52 -5.44
C TYR A 128 -13.71 7.12 -6.22
N MET A 129 -12.65 6.32 -6.44
CA MET A 129 -11.49 6.66 -7.27
C MET A 129 -10.92 8.07 -7.00
N ARG A 130 -10.48 8.31 -5.76
CA ARG A 130 -9.83 9.56 -5.33
C ARG A 130 -8.71 9.28 -4.33
N PRO A 131 -7.76 10.21 -4.13
CA PRO A 131 -6.71 10.04 -3.12
C PRO A 131 -7.30 9.94 -1.70
N LEU A 132 -6.85 8.96 -0.94
CA LEU A 132 -7.09 8.83 0.50
C LEU A 132 -5.96 9.50 1.28
N ALA A 133 -4.72 9.25 0.86
CA ALA A 133 -3.52 9.81 1.47
C ALA A 133 -2.46 10.07 0.40
N THR A 134 -1.52 10.97 0.69
CA THR A 134 -0.34 11.22 -0.14
C THR A 134 0.91 11.11 0.70
N ILE A 135 1.93 10.41 0.20
CA ILE A 135 3.23 10.32 0.88
C ILE A 135 3.93 11.68 0.75
N ILE A 136 4.29 12.30 1.86
CA ILE A 136 4.97 13.61 1.87
C ILE A 136 6.43 13.53 2.28
N HIS A 137 6.83 12.41 2.91
CA HIS A 137 8.20 12.14 3.28
C HIS A 137 8.43 10.63 3.30
N ASP A 138 9.59 10.21 2.81
CA ASP A 138 10.07 8.84 2.85
C ASP A 138 11.58 8.91 3.10
N SER A 139 12.02 8.46 4.27
CA SER A 139 13.45 8.46 4.64
C SER A 139 14.25 7.37 3.90
N LEU A 140 13.58 6.39 3.29
CA LEU A 140 14.18 5.29 2.52
C LEU A 140 14.13 5.53 1.01
N ALA A 141 13.73 6.73 0.57
CA ALA A 141 13.69 7.08 -0.85
C ALA A 141 15.06 6.90 -1.56
N TRP A 142 16.17 6.94 -0.81
CA TRP A 142 17.51 6.68 -1.32
C TRP A 142 17.72 5.24 -1.80
N TYR A 143 16.92 4.28 -1.34
CA TYR A 143 17.07 2.86 -1.67
C TYR A 143 16.93 2.61 -3.17
N GLY A 144 16.01 3.32 -3.84
CA GLY A 144 15.85 3.26 -5.28
C GLY A 144 15.51 1.85 -5.77
N VAL A 145 16.46 1.21 -6.45
CA VAL A 145 16.33 -0.15 -7.01
C VAL A 145 17.61 -0.91 -6.70
N ASP A 146 17.50 -2.08 -6.09
CA ASP A 146 18.64 -2.96 -5.87
C ASP A 146 19.04 -3.74 -7.14
N GLU A 147 20.15 -4.46 -7.07
CA GLU A 147 20.70 -5.28 -8.17
C GLU A 147 19.78 -6.42 -8.63
N HIS A 148 18.77 -6.78 -7.84
CA HIS A 148 17.78 -7.82 -8.12
C HIS A 148 16.43 -7.23 -8.54
N GLY A 149 16.31 -5.90 -8.65
CA GLY A 149 15.08 -5.22 -9.01
C GLY A 149 14.15 -4.92 -7.83
N GLY A 150 14.63 -5.14 -6.60
CA GLY A 150 13.93 -4.88 -5.35
C GLY A 150 13.80 -3.39 -5.04
N ARG A 151 12.69 -3.00 -4.40
CA ARG A 151 12.38 -1.61 -4.01
C ARG A 151 11.60 -1.61 -2.69
N VAL A 152 11.55 -0.48 -1.97
CA VAL A 152 10.85 -0.34 -0.68
C VAL A 152 9.42 0.18 -0.86
N HIS A 153 8.49 -0.16 0.05
CA HIS A 153 7.07 0.28 0.08
C HIS A 153 6.20 -0.36 -1.01
N ASP A 154 5.98 -1.65 -0.87
CA ASP A 154 5.44 -2.52 -1.91
C ASP A 154 3.91 -2.48 -2.07
N LEU A 155 3.47 -2.60 -3.33
CA LEU A 155 2.08 -2.78 -3.80
C LEU A 155 1.87 -4.06 -4.64
N LEU A 156 2.87 -4.95 -4.75
CA LEU A 156 2.82 -6.24 -5.43
C LEU A 156 2.15 -7.29 -4.56
N GLY A 157 2.52 -7.33 -3.28
CA GLY A 157 2.00 -8.24 -2.27
C GLY A 157 0.58 -7.90 -1.84
N THR A 158 0.01 -8.80 -1.04
CA THR A 158 -1.33 -8.67 -0.44
C THR A 158 -1.24 -8.38 1.05
N ARG A 159 -0.83 -9.38 1.83
CA ARG A 159 -0.51 -9.42 3.27
C ARG A 159 -0.26 -10.87 3.65
N CYS A 160 0.55 -11.13 4.67
CA CYS A 160 0.59 -12.48 5.23
C CYS A 160 -0.77 -12.82 5.89
N ASP A 161 -1.22 -14.06 5.72
CA ASP A 161 -2.54 -14.48 6.15
C ASP A 161 -2.56 -15.95 6.63
N PRO A 162 -3.47 -16.30 7.56
CA PRO A 162 -3.51 -17.67 8.10
C PRO A 162 -3.95 -18.70 7.07
N TYR A 163 -4.64 -18.29 6.00
CA TYR A 163 -5.19 -19.21 5.01
C TYR A 163 -4.09 -19.75 4.10
N ILE A 164 -3.22 -18.88 3.56
CA ILE A 164 -2.09 -19.31 2.75
C ILE A 164 -1.07 -20.08 3.60
N ASN A 165 -0.89 -19.70 4.87
CA ASN A 165 -0.06 -20.48 5.80
C ASN A 165 -0.62 -21.89 5.98
N ALA A 166 -1.95 -22.04 6.15
CA ALA A 166 -2.59 -23.35 6.27
C ALA A 166 -2.47 -24.19 4.99
N VAL A 167 -2.56 -23.55 3.81
CA VAL A 167 -2.36 -24.22 2.52
C VAL A 167 -0.93 -24.74 2.36
N LEU A 168 0.08 -23.97 2.79
CA LEU A 168 1.49 -24.28 2.57
C LEU A 168 2.12 -25.16 3.66
N SER A 169 1.68 -25.01 4.91
CA SER A 169 2.21 -25.73 6.07
C SER A 169 1.35 -26.92 6.50
N GLY A 170 0.18 -27.10 5.89
CA GLY A 170 -0.79 -28.10 6.30
C GLY A 170 -1.35 -27.84 7.71
N THR A 171 -1.87 -28.89 8.36
CA THR A 171 -2.53 -28.79 9.66
C THR A 171 -1.60 -28.38 10.81
N GLU A 172 -0.28 -28.54 10.65
CA GLU A 172 0.72 -28.28 11.69
C GLU A 172 0.88 -26.80 12.05
N SER A 173 0.39 -25.88 11.21
CA SER A 173 0.48 -24.42 11.46
C SER A 173 -0.87 -23.71 11.38
N SER A 174 -1.95 -24.48 11.47
CA SER A 174 -3.33 -23.99 11.45
C SER A 174 -3.75 -23.18 12.69
N GLY A 175 -2.90 -23.13 13.73
CA GLY A 175 -3.19 -22.43 14.99
C GLY A 175 -2.53 -21.05 15.14
N TYR A 176 -1.78 -20.55 14.14
CA TYR A 176 -1.10 -19.27 14.25
C TYR A 176 -1.95 -18.11 13.73
N ASP A 177 -2.39 -17.22 14.63
CA ASP A 177 -3.35 -16.14 14.35
C ASP A 177 -2.75 -14.72 14.42
N TYR A 178 -1.43 -14.59 14.34
CA TYR A 178 -0.74 -13.29 14.41
C TYR A 178 -0.19 -12.79 13.06
N HIS A 179 -0.73 -13.35 11.97
CA HIS A 179 -0.56 -12.83 10.61
C HIS A 179 -1.13 -11.41 10.49
N CYS A 180 -0.61 -10.62 9.54
CA CYS A 180 -1.10 -9.27 9.27
C CYS A 180 -2.59 -9.22 8.98
N HIS A 181 -3.10 -10.20 8.22
CA HIS A 181 -4.54 -10.33 7.97
C HIS A 181 -5.35 -10.40 9.28
N SER A 182 -4.97 -11.28 10.20
CA SER A 182 -5.65 -11.47 11.48
C SER A 182 -5.46 -10.28 12.42
N ASN A 183 -4.27 -9.67 12.42
CA ASN A 183 -3.96 -8.46 13.19
C ASN A 183 -4.84 -7.28 12.76
N LEU A 184 -4.94 -7.03 11.44
CA LEU A 184 -5.78 -5.98 10.88
C LEU A 184 -7.26 -6.26 11.13
N THR A 185 -7.71 -7.51 10.96
CA THR A 185 -9.09 -7.92 11.24
C THR A 185 -9.48 -7.58 12.67
N ARG A 186 -8.68 -8.01 13.67
CA ARG A 186 -8.95 -7.68 15.08
C ARG A 186 -8.92 -6.18 15.35
N ALA A 187 -7.97 -5.46 14.73
CA ALA A 187 -7.81 -4.03 14.93
C ALA A 187 -9.03 -3.21 14.50
N VAL A 188 -9.73 -3.62 13.43
CA VAL A 188 -10.84 -2.84 12.88
C VAL A 188 -12.21 -3.22 13.45
N MET A 189 -12.31 -4.32 14.22
CA MET A 189 -13.57 -4.78 14.81
C MET A 189 -14.22 -3.74 15.73
N GLU A 190 -13.43 -2.99 16.50
CA GLU A 190 -13.95 -1.93 17.39
C GLU A 190 -14.58 -0.76 16.62
N PHE A 191 -14.26 -0.63 15.32
CA PHE A 191 -14.84 0.36 14.42
C PHE A 191 -16.04 -0.19 13.63
N GLY A 192 -16.50 -1.41 13.95
CA GLY A 192 -17.66 -2.04 13.31
C GLY A 192 -17.36 -2.70 11.95
N LEU A 193 -16.09 -2.80 11.58
CA LEU A 193 -15.64 -3.50 10.37
C LEU A 193 -15.44 -5.00 10.66
N ARG A 194 -15.37 -5.78 9.59
CA ARG A 194 -15.20 -7.23 9.62
C ARG A 194 -13.97 -7.62 8.80
N GLU A 195 -13.59 -8.89 8.89
CA GLU A 195 -12.51 -9.47 8.09
C GLU A 195 -12.63 -9.16 6.60
N SER A 196 -13.84 -9.19 6.04
CA SER A 196 -14.11 -8.86 4.63
C SER A 196 -13.80 -7.41 4.23
N ASP A 197 -13.67 -6.51 5.19
CA ASP A 197 -13.33 -5.10 4.94
C ASP A 197 -11.80 -4.88 4.86
N VAL A 198 -11.01 -5.84 5.39
CA VAL A 198 -9.55 -5.89 5.24
C VAL A 198 -9.19 -6.17 3.79
N HIS A 199 -8.25 -5.41 3.26
CA HIS A 199 -7.91 -5.40 1.84
C HIS A 199 -6.39 -5.48 1.65
N ASP A 200 -5.96 -5.59 0.40
CA ASP A 200 -4.53 -5.61 0.07
C ASP A 200 -3.86 -4.32 0.57
N VAL A 201 -2.71 -4.49 1.21
CA VAL A 201 -2.06 -3.46 2.01
C VAL A 201 -1.11 -2.61 1.15
N ILE A 202 -0.65 -1.50 1.72
CA ILE A 202 0.69 -1.00 1.40
C ILE A 202 1.66 -1.62 2.40
N ASN A 203 2.67 -2.33 1.88
CA ASN A 203 3.69 -2.97 2.69
C ASN A 203 4.82 -1.97 2.96
N ILE A 204 4.69 -1.16 4.00
CA ILE A 204 5.67 -0.11 4.34
C ILE A 204 6.96 -0.73 4.86
N PHE A 205 8.09 -0.15 4.46
CA PHE A 205 9.46 -0.61 4.76
C PHE A 205 9.86 -1.97 4.15
N GLN A 206 8.92 -2.71 3.56
CA GLN A 206 9.20 -3.99 2.90
C GLN A 206 9.96 -3.79 1.59
N VAL A 207 11.02 -4.58 1.37
CA VAL A 207 11.67 -4.67 0.05
C VAL A 207 11.13 -5.88 -0.71
N THR A 208 10.66 -5.64 -1.93
CA THR A 208 10.16 -6.71 -2.80
C THR A 208 10.49 -6.46 -4.26
N GLY A 209 10.37 -7.50 -5.08
CA GLY A 209 10.46 -7.39 -6.53
C GLY A 209 9.88 -8.60 -7.23
N LEU A 210 10.05 -8.62 -8.55
CA LEU A 210 9.75 -9.77 -9.39
C LEU A 210 11.03 -10.26 -10.05
N ASP A 211 11.29 -11.56 -10.00
CA ASP A 211 12.45 -12.16 -10.66
C ASP A 211 12.30 -12.16 -12.19
N GLU A 212 13.29 -12.70 -12.90
CA GLU A 212 13.29 -12.78 -14.37
C GLU A 212 12.12 -13.59 -14.96
N GLN A 213 11.48 -14.43 -14.15
CA GLN A 213 10.29 -15.20 -14.52
C GLN A 213 8.98 -14.52 -14.07
N GLY A 214 9.06 -13.34 -13.44
CA GLY A 214 7.92 -12.58 -12.96
C GLY A 214 7.37 -13.07 -11.61
N ARG A 215 8.16 -13.81 -10.82
CA ARG A 215 7.74 -14.36 -9.51
C ARG A 215 8.15 -13.42 -8.38
N TYR A 216 7.27 -13.31 -7.38
CA TYR A 216 7.46 -12.44 -6.22
C TYR A 216 8.61 -12.90 -5.31
N PHE A 217 9.46 -11.97 -4.87
CA PHE A 217 10.47 -12.19 -3.85
C PHE A 217 10.46 -11.08 -2.80
N MET A 218 11.07 -11.35 -1.66
CA MET A 218 11.23 -10.41 -0.56
C MET A 218 12.70 -10.31 -0.16
N ASN A 219 13.15 -9.12 0.21
CA ASN A 219 14.49 -8.85 0.74
C ASN A 219 14.41 -8.26 2.15
N PRO A 220 15.49 -8.36 2.94
CA PRO A 220 15.57 -7.72 4.25
C PRO A 220 15.29 -6.21 4.17
N CYS A 221 14.48 -5.72 5.10
CA CYS A 221 14.16 -4.31 5.26
C CYS A 221 15.43 -3.49 5.56
N PRO A 222 15.72 -2.40 4.82
CA PRO A 222 16.92 -1.59 5.00
C PRO A 222 16.78 -0.55 6.12
N ALA A 223 15.61 -0.47 6.76
CA ALA A 223 15.32 0.57 7.73
C ALA A 223 16.20 0.47 8.98
N GLU A 224 16.73 1.61 9.39
CA GLU A 224 17.44 1.77 10.65
C GLU A 224 16.51 2.29 11.74
N LYS A 225 17.07 2.60 12.91
CA LYS A 225 16.32 3.27 13.96
C LYS A 225 15.89 4.65 13.45
N VAL A 226 14.65 5.03 13.74
CA VAL A 226 14.02 6.31 13.40
C VAL A 226 13.74 6.58 11.93
N ASP A 227 14.02 5.64 11.02
CA ASP A 227 13.50 5.71 9.65
C ASP A 227 11.97 5.80 9.67
N SER A 228 11.42 6.52 8.70
CA SER A 228 10.00 6.86 8.71
C SER A 228 9.44 7.13 7.32
N ILE A 229 8.13 6.95 7.22
CA ILE A 229 7.30 7.40 6.11
C ILE A 229 6.18 8.27 6.67
N GLU A 230 5.90 9.38 5.99
CA GLU A 230 4.84 10.31 6.37
C GLU A 230 3.78 10.45 5.29
N PHE A 231 2.53 10.56 5.73
CA PHE A 231 1.37 10.73 4.87
C PHE A 231 0.60 11.99 5.25
N LEU A 232 0.20 12.78 4.26
CA LEU A 232 -0.90 13.72 4.41
C LEU A 232 -2.22 12.96 4.22
N ALA A 233 -3.14 13.05 5.19
CA ALA A 233 -4.49 12.54 5.04
C ALA A 233 -5.30 13.47 4.13
N GLU A 234 -5.69 12.99 2.94
CA GLU A 234 -6.43 13.80 1.97
C GLU A 234 -7.92 13.91 2.33
N GLN A 235 -8.37 13.05 3.23
CA GLN A 235 -9.74 12.95 3.75
C GLN A 235 -9.69 12.56 5.22
N ASP A 236 -10.85 12.51 5.88
CA ASP A 236 -10.94 11.83 7.16
C ASP A 236 -10.76 10.33 6.93
N LEU A 237 -9.76 9.72 7.58
CA LEU A 237 -9.37 8.33 7.38
C LEU A 237 -9.59 7.51 8.65
N LEU A 238 -9.95 6.24 8.45
CA LEU A 238 -9.65 5.18 9.39
C LEU A 238 -8.43 4.46 8.84
N MET A 239 -7.35 4.40 9.60
CA MET A 239 -6.15 3.65 9.23
C MET A 239 -5.99 2.46 10.18
N ALA A 240 -5.43 1.36 9.68
CA ALA A 240 -5.03 0.24 10.52
C ALA A 240 -3.68 -0.29 10.06
N LEU A 241 -2.78 -0.47 11.02
CA LEU A 241 -1.43 -0.96 10.78
C LEU A 241 -1.24 -2.27 11.54
N SER A 242 -0.57 -3.22 10.90
CA SER A 242 -0.05 -4.43 11.54
C SER A 242 1.48 -4.41 11.52
N THR A 243 2.11 -4.74 12.64
CA THR A 243 3.53 -5.11 12.67
C THR A 243 3.69 -6.54 12.16
N CYS A 244 4.30 -6.70 10.99
CA CYS A 244 4.40 -8.00 10.32
C CYS A 244 5.17 -9.02 11.18
N PRO A 245 4.64 -10.26 11.34
CA PRO A 245 5.32 -11.29 12.12
C PRO A 245 6.60 -11.84 11.46
N GLY A 246 6.85 -11.50 10.20
CA GLY A 246 8.12 -11.71 9.52
C GLY A 246 9.21 -10.70 9.91
N GLY A 247 8.90 -9.70 10.74
CA GLY A 247 9.87 -8.74 11.24
C GLY A 247 10.45 -7.87 10.12
N ASP A 248 11.78 -7.90 10.00
CA ASP A 248 12.53 -7.26 8.91
C ASP A 248 12.66 -8.13 7.65
N LEU A 249 12.09 -9.35 7.63
CA LEU A 249 12.18 -10.33 6.54
C LEU A 249 13.60 -10.85 6.24
N SER A 250 14.55 -10.70 7.18
CA SER A 250 15.84 -11.42 7.13
C SER A 250 15.70 -12.92 7.42
N LEU A 251 14.66 -13.29 8.16
CA LEU A 251 14.23 -14.66 8.38
C LEU A 251 12.76 -14.75 7.97
N TRP A 252 12.44 -15.66 7.06
CA TRP A 252 11.06 -15.90 6.63
C TRP A 252 10.86 -17.36 6.21
N GLY A 253 9.61 -17.82 6.29
CA GLY A 253 9.24 -19.17 5.93
C GLY A 253 7.82 -19.49 6.40
N PHE A 254 7.30 -20.63 5.95
CA PHE A 254 6.00 -21.14 6.37
C PHE A 254 6.21 -22.20 7.44
N GLY A 255 5.33 -22.23 8.43
CA GLY A 255 5.31 -23.27 9.44
C GLY A 255 5.77 -22.84 10.83
N ALA A 256 5.43 -23.65 11.82
CA ALA A 256 5.67 -23.35 13.25
C ALA A 256 7.15 -23.12 13.61
N ASP A 257 8.09 -23.78 12.93
CA ASP A 257 9.52 -23.59 13.17
C ASP A 257 10.00 -22.23 12.66
N SER A 258 9.56 -21.82 11.48
CA SER A 258 9.83 -20.47 10.97
C SER A 258 9.22 -19.40 11.88
N GLU A 259 7.99 -19.60 12.35
CA GLU A 259 7.31 -18.67 13.26
C GLU A 259 8.08 -18.40 14.56
N ARG A 260 8.74 -19.44 15.12
CA ARG A 260 9.59 -19.34 16.31
C ARG A 260 10.88 -18.55 16.08
N GLU A 261 11.44 -18.63 14.89
CA GLU A 261 12.67 -17.92 14.55
C GLU A 261 12.40 -16.46 14.17
N MET A 262 11.32 -16.20 13.41
CA MET A 262 10.98 -14.85 12.94
C MET A 262 10.74 -13.85 14.07
N VAL A 263 10.38 -14.31 15.28
CA VAL A 263 10.11 -13.40 16.42
C VAL A 263 11.35 -12.62 16.82
N LYS A 264 12.54 -13.18 16.59
CA LYS A 264 13.85 -12.57 16.90
C LYS A 264 14.14 -11.33 16.06
N CYS A 265 13.48 -11.21 14.91
CA CYS A 265 13.62 -10.08 13.98
C CYS A 265 12.42 -9.13 14.03
N CYS A 266 11.45 -9.37 14.93
CA CYS A 266 10.30 -8.49 15.09
C CYS A 266 10.62 -7.33 16.04
N ARG A 267 10.23 -6.11 15.65
CA ARG A 267 10.38 -4.87 16.44
C ARG A 267 9.07 -4.08 16.40
N PRO A 268 8.79 -3.21 17.37
CA PRO A 268 7.59 -2.40 17.32
C PRO A 268 7.69 -1.31 16.23
N LEU A 269 6.54 -0.83 15.76
CA LEU A 269 6.44 0.39 14.95
C LEU A 269 5.83 1.51 15.78
N LYS A 270 6.25 2.75 15.55
CA LYS A 270 5.65 3.93 16.19
C LYS A 270 4.76 4.66 15.19
N VAL A 271 3.58 5.08 15.65
CA VAL A 271 2.67 5.93 14.89
C VAL A 271 2.47 7.25 15.63
N GLU A 272 2.60 8.35 14.90
CA GLU A 272 2.34 9.70 15.37
C GLU A 272 1.38 10.39 14.40
N VAL A 273 0.34 11.04 14.93
CA VAL A 273 -0.61 11.85 14.17
C VAL A 273 -0.46 13.29 14.60
N PHE A 274 -0.26 14.17 13.63
CA PHE A 274 -0.04 15.58 13.83
C PHE A 274 -1.09 16.39 13.08
N ARG A 275 -1.60 17.45 13.71
CA ARG A 275 -2.24 18.55 12.99
C ARG A 275 -1.24 19.65 12.70
N LEU A 276 -1.48 20.41 11.63
CA LEU A 276 -0.71 21.62 11.37
C LEU A 276 -0.99 22.64 12.47
N GLU A 277 0.04 23.34 12.93
CA GLU A 277 -0.13 24.41 13.93
C GLU A 277 -0.95 25.58 13.35
N ASP A 278 -0.70 25.92 12.09
CA ASP A 278 -1.53 26.83 11.31
C ASP A 278 -2.57 26.04 10.49
N GLU A 279 -3.80 25.97 11.01
CA GLU A 279 -4.93 25.28 10.36
C GLU A 279 -5.34 25.92 9.02
N SER A 280 -4.94 27.17 8.76
CA SER A 280 -5.27 27.88 7.54
C SER A 280 -4.29 27.62 6.39
N LEU A 281 -3.11 27.03 6.67
CA LEU A 281 -2.04 26.80 5.70
C LEU A 281 -2.55 26.10 4.44
N LEU A 282 -3.33 25.03 4.60
CA LEU A 282 -3.87 24.26 3.49
C LEU A 282 -4.78 25.12 2.60
N GLY A 283 -5.76 25.78 3.20
CA GLY A 283 -6.73 26.61 2.48
C GLY A 283 -6.10 27.82 1.78
N GLN A 284 -5.15 28.49 2.44
CA GLN A 284 -4.44 29.64 1.86
C GLN A 284 -3.58 29.26 0.64
N ASN A 285 -3.07 28.02 0.61
CA ASN A 285 -2.31 27.50 -0.53
C ASN A 285 -3.20 26.72 -1.52
N GLY A 286 -4.52 26.85 -1.43
CA GLY A 286 -5.46 26.28 -2.40
C GLY A 286 -5.67 24.78 -2.31
N TRP A 287 -5.17 24.10 -1.27
CA TRP A 287 -5.48 22.70 -1.03
C TRP A 287 -6.98 22.53 -0.76
N LYS A 288 -7.57 21.49 -1.35
CA LYS A 288 -8.95 21.06 -1.11
C LYS A 288 -8.99 19.55 -1.04
N ALA A 289 -9.77 19.02 -0.11
CA ALA A 289 -10.03 17.60 -0.02
C ALA A 289 -10.53 17.05 -1.37
N PRO A 290 -9.99 15.94 -1.88
CA PRO A 290 -10.39 15.40 -3.17
C PRO A 290 -11.85 14.95 -3.23
N GLU A 291 -12.52 15.30 -4.32
CA GLU A 291 -13.88 14.83 -4.62
C GLU A 291 -13.87 13.45 -5.28
N VAL A 292 -14.99 12.72 -5.17
CA VAL A 292 -15.19 11.44 -5.86
C VAL A 292 -15.11 11.65 -7.38
N ALA A 293 -14.55 10.67 -8.10
CA ALA A 293 -14.43 10.74 -9.53
C ALA A 293 -15.79 11.06 -10.21
N PRO A 294 -15.85 12.07 -11.10
CA PRO A 294 -17.12 12.58 -11.63
C PRO A 294 -17.68 11.71 -12.77
N TYR A 295 -17.57 10.38 -12.67
CA TYR A 295 -18.13 9.46 -13.66
C TYR A 295 -19.66 9.39 -13.55
N LYS A 296 -20.34 10.04 -14.49
CA LYS A 296 -21.81 10.07 -14.57
C LYS A 296 -22.41 8.90 -15.35
N GLY A 297 -21.57 8.07 -15.98
CA GLY A 297 -21.92 7.31 -17.17
C GLY A 297 -22.62 5.98 -16.98
N ALA A 298 -23.47 5.79 -15.95
CA ALA A 298 -24.44 4.69 -15.67
C ALA A 298 -24.12 3.28 -16.23
N HIS A 299 -22.85 2.95 -16.44
CA HIS A 299 -22.39 1.79 -17.20
C HIS A 299 -23.00 1.69 -18.62
N GLY A 300 -23.30 2.83 -19.25
CA GLY A 300 -23.98 2.87 -20.55
C GLY A 300 -25.42 2.37 -20.52
N MET A 301 -25.98 2.07 -19.34
CA MET A 301 -27.34 1.58 -19.22
C MET A 301 -28.36 2.71 -19.41
N ARG A 302 -29.37 2.44 -20.23
CA ARG A 302 -30.66 3.12 -20.20
C ARG A 302 -31.65 2.12 -19.64
N VAL A 303 -32.23 2.36 -18.45
CA VAL A 303 -33.25 1.48 -17.88
C VAL A 303 -34.63 2.03 -18.24
N PRO A 304 -35.33 1.50 -19.26
CA PRO A 304 -36.69 1.92 -19.58
C PRO A 304 -37.63 1.53 -18.43
N ARG A 305 -38.57 2.42 -18.08
CA ARG A 305 -39.57 2.20 -17.02
C ARG A 305 -40.93 1.69 -17.54
N GLY A 306 -41.04 1.37 -18.83
CA GLY A 306 -42.26 0.92 -19.50
C GLY A 306 -42.29 1.35 -20.98
N GLU A 307 -43.19 0.76 -21.77
CA GLU A 307 -43.25 0.86 -23.25
C GLU A 307 -43.44 2.28 -23.82
N SER A 308 -43.82 3.28 -23.02
CA SER A 308 -44.22 4.59 -23.54
C SER A 308 -43.20 5.71 -23.38
N GLN A 309 -41.99 5.46 -22.87
CA GLN A 309 -40.97 6.52 -22.76
C GLN A 309 -39.56 6.00 -23.07
N SER A 310 -39.35 5.68 -24.34
CA SER A 310 -38.02 5.66 -24.95
C SER A 310 -38.05 6.57 -26.17
N GLN A 311 -37.70 7.85 -25.98
CA GLN A 311 -37.11 8.70 -27.01
C GLN A 311 -35.63 8.89 -26.68
#